data_AF-A0A2E6PRT9-F1
#
_entry.id   AF-A0A2E6PRT9-F1
#
_cell.length_a   1.000
_cell.length_b   1.000
_cell.length_c   1.000
_cell.angle_alpha   90.00
_cell.angle_beta   90.00
_cell.angle_gamma   90.00
#
_symmetry.space_group_name_H-M   'P 1'
#
loop_
_entity.id
_entity.type
_entity.pdbx_description
1 polymer ?
#
loop_
_entity_poly.entity_id
_entity_poly.type
_entity_poly.pdbx_seq_one_letter_code
_entity_poly.pdbx_strand_id
1 'polypeptide(L)'
;MKVLVKDYPPDNVSIETVIKTVQSRVPKKLLSNVKMVCVGKFKELERRKIQGLYKDSTLYITNEQDSNLDMLDDVIHEVAHSVEEIYSDQIYSDNLIEKEFLKKRKKLWSILKEKGIEGDLSLFLNPKFNYEFDNFLHLDVGYDIIYLYTTNLFYSPYGATSLREYFANGFEAFFMKQEISRLKKISPVLFSKLEQLI
;
A
#
# COMPACT_ATOMS: atom_id res chain seq x y z
N MET A 1 -5.56 15.62 12.60
CA MET A 1 -6.56 14.85 11.84
C MET A 1 -7.89 14.97 12.55
N LYS A 2 -8.93 15.43 11.85
CA LYS A 2 -10.33 15.33 12.30
C LYS A 2 -10.89 13.98 11.87
N VAL A 3 -11.85 13.44 12.62
CA VAL A 3 -12.51 12.18 12.28
C VAL A 3 -13.99 12.45 12.07
N LEU A 4 -14.53 11.98 10.95
CA LEU A 4 -15.95 12.00 10.62
C LEU A 4 -16.41 10.55 10.42
N VAL A 5 -17.40 10.13 11.20
CA VAL A 5 -17.99 8.79 11.09
C VAL A 5 -19.37 8.94 10.45
N LYS A 6 -19.53 8.37 9.26
CA LYS A 6 -20.82 8.28 8.56
C LYS A 6 -21.54 6.99 8.91
N ASP A 7 -20.79 5.89 8.89
CA ASP A 7 -21.25 4.56 9.30
C ASP A 7 -20.21 3.98 10.25
N TYR A 8 -20.68 3.37 11.34
CA TYR A 8 -19.80 2.80 12.35
C TYR A 8 -19.28 1.42 11.91
N PRO A 9 -18.03 1.08 12.23
CA PRO A 9 -17.54 -0.28 12.09
C PRO A 9 -18.14 -1.19 13.18
N PRO A 10 -17.92 -2.52 13.10
CA PRO A 10 -18.35 -3.44 14.14
C PRO A 10 -17.87 -3.03 15.55
N ASP A 11 -18.62 -3.41 16.59
CA ASP A 11 -18.38 -2.97 17.98
C ASP A 11 -16.98 -3.30 18.53
N ASN A 12 -16.31 -4.31 17.96
CA ASN A 12 -14.94 -4.69 18.32
C ASN A 12 -13.86 -3.76 17.70
N VAL A 13 -14.25 -2.78 16.89
CA VAL A 13 -13.36 -1.83 16.20
C VAL A 13 -13.55 -0.43 16.78
N SER A 14 -12.48 0.11 17.37
CA SER A 14 -12.40 1.46 17.95
C SER A 14 -11.57 2.39 17.06
N ILE A 15 -12.28 3.25 16.33
CA ILE A 15 -11.66 4.30 15.49
C ILE A 15 -10.73 5.19 16.33
N GLU A 16 -11.11 5.53 17.56
CA GLU A 16 -10.28 6.35 18.44
C GLU A 16 -8.95 5.66 18.77
N THR A 17 -8.98 4.37 19.08
CA THR A 17 -7.78 3.57 19.35
C THR A 17 -6.89 3.51 18.11
N VAL A 18 -7.48 3.28 16.93
CA VAL A 18 -6.75 3.25 15.66
C VAL A 18 -6.04 4.59 15.41
N ILE A 19 -6.76 5.70 15.47
CA ILE A 19 -6.20 7.04 15.18
C ILE A 19 -5.12 7.44 16.19
N LYS A 20 -5.31 7.16 17.49
CA LYS A 20 -4.26 7.37 18.50
C LYS A 20 -3.02 6.53 18.18
N THR A 21 -3.22 5.29 17.75
CA THR A 21 -2.12 4.38 17.38
C THR A 21 -1.34 4.93 16.18
N VAL A 22 -2.02 5.37 15.11
CA VAL A 22 -1.38 6.03 13.95
C VAL A 22 -0.54 7.22 14.38
N GLN A 23 -1.10 8.12 15.20
CA GLN A 23 -0.41 9.32 15.68
C GLN A 23 0.81 9.01 16.59
N SER A 24 0.81 7.84 17.24
CA SER A 24 1.94 7.39 18.05
C SER A 24 3.04 6.71 17.23
N ARG A 25 2.69 6.07 16.10
CA ARG A 25 3.62 5.32 15.25
C ARG A 25 4.24 6.16 14.16
N VAL A 26 3.45 7.03 13.52
CA VAL A 26 3.88 7.81 12.36
C VAL A 26 4.30 9.23 12.80
N PRO A 27 5.50 9.71 12.41
CA PRO A 27 5.96 11.06 12.72
C PRO A 27 4.96 12.15 12.30
N LYS A 28 4.77 13.15 13.16
CA LYS A 28 3.81 14.26 12.92
C LYS A 28 4.00 14.96 11.58
N LYS A 29 5.24 15.09 11.10
CA LYS A 29 5.54 15.72 9.79
C LYS A 29 4.93 14.94 8.62
N LEU A 30 4.90 13.61 8.70
CA LEU A 30 4.34 12.73 7.68
C LEU A 30 2.80 12.69 7.72
N LEU A 31 2.20 13.03 8.85
CA LEU A 31 0.75 13.17 9.01
C LEU A 31 0.23 14.56 8.62
N SER A 32 1.11 15.49 8.25
CA SER A 32 0.78 16.92 8.13
C SER A 32 -0.24 17.21 7.01
N ASN A 33 -0.24 16.41 5.95
CA ASN A 33 -1.17 16.55 4.83
C ASN A 33 -2.52 15.85 5.07
N VAL A 34 -2.64 14.97 6.06
CA VAL A 34 -3.92 14.36 6.40
C VAL A 34 -4.72 15.28 7.32
N LYS A 35 -5.79 15.89 6.78
CA LYS A 35 -6.68 16.77 7.55
C LYS A 35 -7.86 16.02 8.13
N MET A 36 -8.39 15.04 7.41
CA MET A 36 -9.63 14.36 7.77
C MET A 36 -9.55 12.84 7.52
N VAL A 37 -10.20 12.08 8.39
CA VAL A 37 -10.48 10.65 8.20
C VAL A 37 -12.00 10.48 8.21
N CYS A 38 -12.53 9.95 7.11
CA CYS A 38 -13.94 9.66 6.91
C CYS A 38 -14.14 8.15 6.95
N VAL A 39 -14.90 7.66 7.93
CA VAL A 39 -15.25 6.23 8.05
C VAL A 39 -16.69 6.01 7.61
N GLY A 40 -16.94 5.07 6.70
CA GLY A 40 -18.29 4.73 6.27
C GLY A 40 -18.38 3.98 4.94
N LYS A 41 -19.59 3.88 4.40
CA LYS A 41 -19.84 3.28 3.09
C LYS A 41 -19.71 4.30 1.97
N PHE A 42 -18.80 4.04 1.04
CA PHE A 42 -18.52 4.94 -0.09
C PHE A 42 -18.62 4.19 -1.42
N LYS A 43 -19.48 4.69 -2.32
CA LYS A 43 -19.69 4.10 -3.66
C LYS A 43 -18.40 3.91 -4.46
N GLU A 44 -17.42 4.80 -4.27
CA GLU A 44 -16.15 4.71 -4.98
C GLU A 44 -15.30 3.52 -4.49
N LEU A 45 -15.28 3.26 -3.18
CA LEU A 45 -14.59 2.12 -2.59
C LEU A 45 -15.24 0.81 -3.03
N GLU A 46 -16.58 0.73 -2.95
CA GLU A 46 -17.35 -0.45 -3.40
C GLU A 46 -17.12 -0.75 -4.89
N ARG A 47 -17.19 0.28 -5.75
CA ARG A 47 -16.99 0.14 -7.19
C ARG A 47 -15.58 -0.35 -7.53
N ARG A 48 -14.58 0.10 -6.79
CA ARG A 48 -13.16 -0.27 -6.99
C ARG A 48 -12.77 -1.52 -6.20
N LYS A 49 -13.63 -2.01 -5.30
CA LYS A 49 -13.37 -3.12 -4.37
C LYS A 49 -12.11 -2.90 -3.53
N ILE A 50 -11.94 -1.68 -3.00
CA ILE A 50 -10.81 -1.29 -2.14
C ILE A 50 -11.32 -0.90 -0.74
N GLN A 51 -10.46 -0.99 0.27
CA GLN A 51 -10.80 -0.69 1.66
C GLN A 51 -10.58 0.78 2.04
N GLY A 52 -9.63 1.43 1.38
CA GLY A 52 -9.22 2.81 1.62
C GLY A 52 -9.09 3.62 0.33
N LEU A 53 -9.15 4.95 0.48
CA LEU A 53 -8.75 5.90 -0.55
C LEU A 53 -8.31 7.22 0.08
N TYR A 54 -7.11 7.65 -0.25
CA TYR A 54 -6.62 8.99 0.00
C TYR A 54 -7.01 9.90 -1.17
N LYS A 55 -7.65 11.03 -0.84
CA LYS A 55 -7.99 12.07 -1.81
C LYS A 55 -8.17 13.42 -1.12
N ASP A 56 -7.56 14.46 -1.67
CA ASP A 56 -7.71 15.85 -1.22
C ASP A 56 -7.53 16.01 0.31
N SER A 57 -6.38 15.55 0.81
CA SER A 57 -6.05 15.58 2.25
C SER A 57 -7.02 14.79 3.17
N THR A 58 -7.84 13.90 2.60
CA THR A 58 -8.85 13.12 3.30
C THR A 58 -8.63 11.63 3.07
N LEU A 59 -8.63 10.84 4.13
CA LEU A 59 -8.69 9.37 4.07
C LEU A 59 -10.15 8.94 4.09
N TYR A 60 -10.58 8.18 3.11
CA TYR A 60 -11.88 7.51 3.08
C TYR A 60 -11.64 6.05 3.39
N ILE A 61 -12.14 5.56 4.52
CA ILE A 61 -11.93 4.19 5.00
C ILE A 61 -13.28 3.52 5.13
N THR A 62 -13.41 2.29 4.63
CA THR A 62 -14.65 1.52 4.79
C THR A 62 -14.90 1.21 6.26
N ASN A 63 -16.18 1.19 6.65
CA ASN A 63 -16.57 0.73 7.98
C ASN A 63 -16.63 -0.80 8.09
N GLU A 64 -16.52 -1.53 6.99
CA GLU A 64 -16.48 -3.00 6.99
C GLU A 64 -15.07 -3.46 7.37
N GLN A 65 -14.88 -3.84 8.64
CA GLN A 65 -13.57 -4.09 9.24
C GLN A 65 -13.63 -5.26 10.21
N ASP A 66 -12.62 -6.13 10.19
CA ASP A 66 -12.57 -7.31 11.06
C ASP A 66 -11.98 -6.98 12.44
N SER A 67 -11.03 -6.05 12.52
CA SER A 67 -10.36 -5.67 13.76
C SER A 67 -9.77 -4.25 13.74
N ASN A 68 -9.29 -3.80 14.90
CA ASN A 68 -8.47 -2.58 14.99
C ASN A 68 -7.17 -2.68 14.19
N LEU A 69 -6.65 -3.89 13.98
CA LEU A 69 -5.39 -4.07 13.25
C LEU A 69 -5.61 -3.81 11.76
N ASP A 70 -6.70 -4.35 11.19
CA ASP A 70 -7.03 -4.20 9.78
C ASP A 70 -7.32 -2.73 9.43
N MET A 71 -8.14 -2.05 10.24
CA MET A 71 -8.41 -0.62 10.04
C MET A 71 -7.13 0.22 10.23
N LEU A 72 -6.22 -0.20 11.09
CA LEU A 72 -4.94 0.48 11.29
C LEU A 72 -4.02 0.32 10.07
N ASP A 73 -3.95 -0.88 9.49
CA ASP A 73 -3.22 -1.14 8.25
C ASP A 73 -3.76 -0.23 7.13
N ASP A 74 -5.08 -0.21 6.91
CA ASP A 74 -5.73 0.65 5.90
C ASP A 74 -5.41 2.14 6.11
N VAL A 75 -5.52 2.64 7.35
CA VAL A 75 -5.25 4.06 7.62
C VAL A 75 -3.78 4.41 7.38
N ILE A 76 -2.83 3.55 7.75
CA ILE A 76 -1.41 3.80 7.50
C ILE A 76 -1.10 3.72 6.01
N HIS A 77 -1.74 2.81 5.28
CA HIS A 77 -1.63 2.71 3.83
C HIS A 77 -2.06 4.02 3.15
N GLU A 78 -3.23 4.55 3.51
CA GLU A 78 -3.72 5.81 2.93
C GLU A 78 -2.88 7.02 3.37
N VAL A 79 -2.31 6.99 4.58
CA VAL A 79 -1.31 7.99 4.99
C VAL A 79 -0.09 7.92 4.07
N ALA A 80 0.34 6.74 3.63
CA ALA A 80 1.48 6.60 2.72
C ALA A 80 1.22 7.31 1.38
N HIS A 81 0.02 7.20 0.81
CA HIS A 81 -0.36 7.95 -0.39
C HIS A 81 -0.34 9.48 -0.15
N SER A 82 -0.74 9.93 1.04
CA SER A 82 -0.64 11.35 1.40
C SER A 82 0.81 11.83 1.54
N VAL A 83 1.70 10.98 2.08
CA VAL A 83 3.14 11.23 2.17
C VAL A 83 3.75 11.28 0.77
N GLU A 84 3.41 10.32 -0.08
CA GLU A 84 3.89 10.27 -1.46
C GLU A 84 3.53 11.55 -2.23
N GLU A 85 2.30 12.08 -2.07
CA GLU A 85 1.87 13.33 -2.71
C GLU A 85 2.78 14.52 -2.35
N ILE A 86 3.22 14.62 -1.10
CA ILE A 86 4.02 15.76 -0.61
C ILE A 86 5.52 15.54 -0.81
N TYR A 87 5.98 14.30 -0.69
CA TYR A 87 7.40 13.95 -0.68
C TYR A 87 7.85 13.24 -1.96
N SER A 88 7.04 13.27 -3.04
CA SER A 88 7.32 12.62 -4.32
C SER A 88 8.75 12.86 -4.81
N ASP A 89 9.24 14.10 -4.78
CA ASP A 89 10.60 14.42 -5.20
C ASP A 89 11.65 13.74 -4.31
N GLN A 90 11.48 13.77 -2.98
CA GLN A 90 12.41 13.11 -2.06
C GLN A 90 12.39 11.58 -2.21
N ILE A 91 11.22 11.01 -2.52
CA ILE A 91 11.01 9.58 -2.66
C ILE A 91 11.57 9.06 -4.00
N TYR A 92 11.32 9.77 -5.11
CA TYR A 92 11.50 9.24 -6.46
C TYR A 92 12.58 9.94 -7.31
N SER A 93 13.09 11.13 -6.96
CA SER A 93 14.01 11.89 -7.83
C SER A 93 15.32 11.17 -8.17
N ASP A 94 15.80 10.28 -7.29
CA ASP A 94 17.01 9.46 -7.53
C ASP A 94 16.75 8.20 -8.38
N ASN A 95 15.47 7.93 -8.70
CA ASN A 95 14.98 6.74 -9.41
C ASN A 95 15.35 5.40 -8.75
N LEU A 96 15.80 5.39 -7.49
CA LEU A 96 16.30 4.16 -6.86
C LEU A 96 15.16 3.21 -6.50
N ILE A 97 14.05 3.71 -5.94
CA ILE A 97 12.87 2.88 -5.64
C ILE A 97 12.28 2.32 -6.92
N GLU A 98 12.13 3.13 -7.97
CA GLU A 98 11.60 2.66 -9.25
C GLU A 98 12.47 1.55 -9.83
N LYS A 99 13.80 1.70 -9.81
CA LYS A 99 14.73 0.64 -10.25
C LYS A 99 14.60 -0.64 -9.43
N GLU A 100 14.43 -0.55 -8.12
CA GLU A 100 14.18 -1.73 -7.26
C GLU A 100 12.85 -2.40 -7.62
N PHE A 101 11.78 -1.62 -7.75
CA PHE A 101 10.45 -2.08 -8.10
C PHE A 101 10.40 -2.77 -9.48
N LEU A 102 10.96 -2.15 -10.52
CA LEU A 102 10.96 -2.71 -11.87
C LEU A 102 11.79 -4.00 -11.97
N LYS A 103 12.90 -4.11 -11.22
CA LYS A 103 13.66 -5.37 -11.10
C LYS A 103 12.80 -6.48 -10.51
N LYS A 104 12.01 -6.18 -9.48
CA LYS A 104 11.09 -7.14 -8.86
C LYS A 104 9.98 -7.56 -9.80
N ARG A 105 9.36 -6.62 -10.53
CA ARG A 105 8.33 -6.96 -11.54
C ARG A 105 8.88 -7.76 -12.71
N LYS A 106 10.09 -7.46 -13.18
CA LYS A 106 10.77 -8.29 -14.19
C LYS A 106 11.02 -9.71 -13.67
N LYS A 107 11.39 -9.86 -12.39
CA LYS A 107 11.57 -11.18 -11.78
C LYS A 107 10.25 -11.92 -11.64
N LEU A 108 9.17 -11.26 -11.23
CA LEU A 108 7.82 -11.82 -11.21
C LEU A 108 7.41 -12.32 -12.60
N TRP A 109 7.58 -11.50 -13.63
CA TRP A 109 7.32 -11.92 -15.02
C TRP A 109 8.09 -13.19 -15.42
N SER A 110 9.38 -13.26 -15.08
CA SER A 110 10.20 -14.46 -15.35
C SER A 110 9.62 -15.71 -14.67
N ILE A 111 9.20 -15.58 -13.41
CA ILE A 111 8.62 -16.71 -12.66
C ILE A 111 7.29 -17.15 -13.27
N LEU A 112 6.40 -16.21 -13.61
CA LEU A 112 5.11 -16.53 -14.23
C LEU A 112 5.31 -17.21 -15.59
N LYS A 113 6.25 -16.71 -16.40
CA LYS A 113 6.61 -17.31 -17.69
C LYS A 113 7.15 -18.74 -17.54
N GLU A 114 8.00 -18.99 -16.55
CA GLU A 114 8.51 -20.34 -16.22
C GLU A 114 7.39 -21.31 -15.80
N LYS A 115 6.27 -20.79 -15.31
CA LYS A 115 5.07 -21.55 -14.95
C LYS A 115 4.07 -21.70 -16.08
N GLY A 116 4.39 -21.22 -17.28
CA GLY A 116 3.50 -21.26 -18.45
C GLY A 116 2.41 -20.20 -18.43
N ILE A 117 2.49 -19.19 -17.56
CA ILE A 117 1.59 -18.04 -17.55
C ILE A 117 2.20 -16.97 -18.46
N GLU A 118 1.52 -16.70 -19.58
CA GLU A 118 1.94 -15.66 -20.52
C GLU A 118 1.55 -14.27 -20.01
N GLY A 119 2.37 -13.28 -20.34
CA GLY A 119 2.12 -11.89 -20.01
C GLY A 119 3.10 -10.98 -20.74
N ASP A 120 2.63 -9.81 -21.18
CA ASP A 120 3.48 -8.85 -21.88
C ASP A 120 4.46 -8.20 -20.91
N LEU A 121 5.76 -8.39 -21.15
CA LEU A 121 6.84 -7.77 -20.36
C LEU A 121 6.70 -6.24 -20.29
N SER A 122 6.15 -5.60 -21.33
CA SER A 122 5.93 -4.15 -21.35
C SER A 122 4.99 -3.71 -20.23
N LEU A 123 3.94 -4.49 -19.95
CA LEU A 123 3.01 -4.23 -18.84
C LEU A 123 3.75 -4.34 -17.51
N PHE A 124 4.57 -5.38 -17.32
CA PHE A 124 5.41 -5.59 -16.12
C PHE A 124 6.44 -4.48 -15.88
N LEU A 125 6.87 -3.79 -16.93
CA LEU A 125 7.84 -2.70 -16.84
C LEU A 125 7.22 -1.31 -16.76
N ASN A 126 5.88 -1.19 -16.78
CA ASN A 126 5.19 0.09 -16.63
C ASN A 126 4.93 0.40 -15.14
N PRO A 127 5.59 1.39 -14.51
CA PRO A 127 5.47 1.61 -13.07
C PRO A 127 4.12 2.17 -12.61
N LYS A 128 3.32 2.67 -13.54
CA LYS A 128 2.03 3.30 -13.24
C LYS A 128 0.95 2.24 -13.02
N PHE A 129 -0.04 2.60 -12.20
CA PHE A 129 -1.24 1.78 -12.05
C PHE A 129 -1.91 1.60 -13.42
N ASN A 130 -2.25 0.35 -13.74
CA ASN A 130 -3.00 -0.02 -14.91
C ASN A 130 -4.08 -1.03 -14.49
N TYR A 131 -5.34 -0.69 -14.75
CA TYR A 131 -6.49 -1.48 -14.32
C TYR A 131 -6.52 -2.89 -14.93
N GLU A 132 -6.11 -3.04 -16.19
CA GLU A 132 -6.05 -4.35 -16.85
C GLU A 132 -4.94 -5.21 -16.26
N PHE A 133 -3.78 -4.62 -15.96
CA PHE A 133 -2.67 -5.32 -15.32
C PHE A 133 -3.00 -5.74 -13.88
N ASP A 134 -3.68 -4.88 -13.12
CA ASP A 134 -4.14 -5.20 -11.77
C ASP A 134 -5.14 -6.36 -11.79
N ASN A 135 -6.14 -6.29 -12.69
CA ASN A 135 -7.08 -7.40 -12.89
C ASN A 135 -6.37 -8.69 -13.33
N PHE A 136 -5.37 -8.62 -14.21
CA PHE A 136 -4.58 -9.78 -14.61
C PHE A 136 -3.89 -10.42 -13.39
N LEU A 137 -3.24 -9.62 -12.53
CA LEU A 137 -2.62 -10.12 -11.31
C LEU A 137 -3.67 -10.71 -10.34
N HIS A 138 -4.81 -10.05 -10.18
CA HIS A 138 -5.82 -10.43 -9.21
C HIS A 138 -6.67 -11.64 -9.65
N LEU A 139 -7.14 -11.66 -10.89
CA LEU A 139 -8.12 -12.63 -11.40
C LEU A 139 -7.48 -13.77 -12.20
N ASP A 140 -6.52 -13.47 -13.07
CA ASP A 140 -5.96 -14.48 -13.98
C ASP A 140 -4.83 -15.27 -13.30
N VAL A 141 -3.93 -14.56 -12.61
CA VAL A 141 -2.87 -15.21 -11.82
C VAL A 141 -3.42 -15.64 -10.46
N GLY A 142 -4.20 -14.79 -9.80
CA GLY A 142 -4.67 -15.01 -8.44
C GLY A 142 -3.62 -14.65 -7.39
N TYR A 143 -4.03 -13.94 -6.35
CA TYR A 143 -3.10 -13.51 -5.30
C TYR A 143 -2.50 -14.67 -4.49
N ASP A 144 -3.11 -15.85 -4.47
CA ASP A 144 -2.53 -17.05 -3.83
C ASP A 144 -1.28 -17.54 -4.57
N ILE A 145 -1.33 -17.57 -5.91
CA ILE A 145 -0.20 -17.96 -6.76
C ILE A 145 0.88 -16.88 -6.70
N ILE A 146 0.49 -15.61 -6.75
CA ILE A 146 1.42 -14.49 -6.59
C ILE A 146 2.10 -14.60 -5.23
N TYR A 147 1.36 -14.73 -4.13
CA TYR A 147 1.90 -14.85 -2.79
C TYR A 147 2.94 -15.98 -2.67
N LEU A 148 2.62 -17.17 -3.17
CA LEU A 148 3.53 -18.32 -3.15
C LEU A 148 4.88 -18.03 -3.82
N TYR A 149 4.88 -17.21 -4.88
CA TYR A 149 6.06 -16.93 -5.69
C TYR A 149 6.69 -15.56 -5.45
N THR A 150 5.98 -14.63 -4.81
CA THR A 150 6.41 -13.26 -4.53
C THR A 150 6.67 -12.98 -3.08
N THR A 151 6.49 -13.94 -2.16
CA THR A 151 6.81 -13.74 -0.73
C THR A 151 8.23 -13.19 -0.51
N ASN A 152 9.18 -13.53 -1.39
CA ASN A 152 10.56 -13.02 -1.36
C ASN A 152 10.82 -11.81 -2.30
N LEU A 153 9.81 -11.33 -3.03
CA LEU A 153 9.90 -10.22 -3.96
C LEU A 153 9.18 -8.98 -3.45
N PHE A 154 7.94 -9.12 -3.00
CA PHE A 154 7.10 -8.04 -2.50
C PHE A 154 6.66 -8.34 -1.07
N TYR A 155 6.38 -7.29 -0.28
CA TYR A 155 5.90 -7.48 1.08
C TYR A 155 4.51 -8.14 1.07
N SER A 156 3.61 -7.62 0.23
CA SER A 156 2.34 -8.24 -0.16
C SER A 156 2.21 -8.32 -1.70
N PRO A 157 1.30 -9.15 -2.24
CA PRO A 157 0.98 -9.17 -3.67
C PRO A 157 0.55 -7.81 -4.24
N TYR A 158 -0.17 -7.01 -3.45
CA TYR A 158 -0.70 -5.71 -3.90
C TYR A 158 0.40 -4.70 -4.23
N GLY A 159 1.56 -4.81 -3.57
CA GLY A 159 2.73 -4.00 -3.88
C GLY A 159 3.34 -4.25 -5.27
N ALA A 160 2.87 -5.23 -6.04
CA ALA A 160 3.30 -5.48 -7.42
C ALA A 160 2.51 -4.68 -8.47
N THR A 161 1.37 -4.10 -8.10
CA THR A 161 0.39 -3.48 -9.03
C THR A 161 0.88 -2.14 -9.58
N SER A 162 1.53 -1.33 -8.75
CA SER A 162 2.13 -0.06 -9.16
C SER A 162 3.25 0.37 -8.21
N LEU A 163 4.06 1.33 -8.64
CA LEU A 163 5.13 1.91 -7.82
C LEU A 163 4.58 2.63 -6.57
N ARG A 164 3.37 3.19 -6.68
CA ARG A 164 2.69 3.89 -5.57
C ARG A 164 2.24 2.89 -4.51
N GLU A 165 1.64 1.78 -4.94
CA GLU A 165 1.25 0.68 -4.04
C GLU A 165 2.48 -0.01 -3.42
N TYR A 166 3.56 -0.14 -4.19
CA TYR A 166 4.83 -0.67 -3.67
C TYR A 166 5.37 0.18 -2.51
N PHE A 167 5.35 1.50 -2.68
CA PHE A 167 5.73 2.43 -1.62
C PHE A 167 4.76 2.34 -0.43
N ALA A 168 3.46 2.37 -0.68
CA ALA A 168 2.44 2.34 0.37
C ALA A 168 2.50 1.06 1.22
N ASN A 169 2.62 -0.11 0.61
CA ASN A 169 2.83 -1.38 1.32
C ASN A 169 4.13 -1.41 2.13
N GLY A 170 5.23 -0.87 1.63
CA GLY A 170 6.46 -0.80 2.40
C GLY A 170 6.35 0.16 3.59
N PHE A 171 5.68 1.30 3.39
CA PHE A 171 5.41 2.28 4.44
C PHE A 171 4.54 1.69 5.55
N GLU A 172 3.45 1.02 5.17
CA GLU A 172 2.56 0.26 6.05
C GLU A 172 3.34 -0.75 6.89
N ALA A 173 4.07 -1.67 6.26
CA ALA A 173 4.90 -2.66 6.95
C ALA A 173 5.89 -2.03 7.93
N PHE A 174 6.53 -0.93 7.51
CA PHE A 174 7.52 -0.22 8.32
C PHE A 174 6.93 0.37 9.60
N PHE A 175 5.78 1.07 9.50
CA PHE A 175 5.14 1.70 10.66
C PHE A 175 4.30 0.73 11.49
N MET A 176 3.82 -0.35 10.89
CA MET A 176 3.15 -1.43 11.61
C MET A 176 4.12 -2.33 12.38
N LYS A 177 5.42 -2.21 12.07
CA LYS A 177 6.50 -3.04 12.62
C LYS A 177 6.30 -4.54 12.40
N GLN A 178 5.56 -4.89 11.34
CA GLN A 178 5.37 -6.27 10.93
C GLN A 178 6.57 -6.69 10.09
N GLU A 179 7.22 -7.80 10.47
CA GLU A 179 8.34 -8.41 9.74
C GLU A 179 9.39 -7.40 9.19
N ILE A 180 9.77 -6.36 9.94
CA ILE A 180 10.69 -5.30 9.51
C ILE A 180 11.97 -5.86 8.87
N SER A 181 12.53 -6.92 9.47
CA SER A 181 13.72 -7.61 8.95
C SER A 181 13.51 -8.16 7.54
N ARG A 182 12.30 -8.68 7.24
CA ARG A 182 11.92 -9.14 5.91
C ARG A 182 11.83 -7.97 4.95
N LEU A 183 11.15 -6.87 5.32
CA LEU A 183 11.08 -5.66 4.49
C LEU A 183 12.47 -5.15 4.11
N LYS A 184 13.38 -5.01 5.08
CA LYS A 184 14.77 -4.58 4.85
C LYS A 184 15.54 -5.52 3.94
N LYS A 185 15.29 -6.83 4.04
CA LYS A 185 15.95 -7.85 3.22
C LYS A 185 15.46 -7.84 1.78
N ILE A 186 14.14 -7.79 1.57
CA ILE A 186 13.56 -7.90 0.22
C ILE A 186 13.53 -6.56 -0.50
N SER A 187 13.37 -5.44 0.21
CA SER A 187 13.23 -4.07 -0.32
C SER A 187 14.22 -3.10 0.35
N PRO A 188 15.54 -3.34 0.29
CA PRO A 188 16.53 -2.53 1.01
C PRO A 188 16.54 -1.05 0.60
N VAL A 189 16.27 -0.74 -0.68
CA VAL A 189 16.24 0.65 -1.16
C VAL A 189 15.02 1.37 -0.61
N LEU A 190 13.84 0.76 -0.72
CA LEU A 190 12.61 1.30 -0.12
C LEU A 190 12.77 1.50 1.39
N PHE A 191 13.33 0.50 2.08
CA PHE A 191 13.58 0.58 3.53
C PHE A 191 14.47 1.77 3.89
N SER A 192 15.61 1.93 3.20
CA SER A 192 16.52 3.06 3.43
C SER A 192 15.85 4.40 3.13
N LYS A 193 14.98 4.48 2.10
CA LYS A 193 14.24 5.70 1.80
C LYS A 193 13.23 6.04 2.91
N LEU A 194 12.54 5.04 3.45
CA LEU A 194 11.62 5.24 4.59
C LEU A 194 12.37 5.75 5.83
N GLU A 195 13.57 5.23 6.10
CA GLU A 195 14.43 5.76 7.18
C GLU A 195 14.81 7.24 6.96
N GLN A 196 15.10 7.64 5.72
CA GLN A 196 15.42 9.04 5.37
C GLN A 196 14.22 10.00 5.50
N LEU A 197 13.00 9.47 5.46
CA LEU A 197 11.78 10.29 5.63
C LEU A 197 11.50 10.62 7.09
N ILE A 198 12.16 10.00 8.07
CA ILE A 198 11.94 10.19 9.51
C ILE A 198 12.84 11.30 10.05
#